data_AF-S1NVW5-F1
#
_entry.id   AF-S1NVW5-F1
#
_cell.length_a   1.000
_cell.length_b   1.000
_cell.length_c   1.000
_cell.angle_alpha   90.00
_cell.angle_beta   90.00
_cell.angle_gamma   90.00
#
_symmetry.space_group_name_H-M   'P 1'
#
loop_
_entity.id
_entity.type
_entity.pdbx_description
1 polymer ?
#
loop_
_entity_poly.entity_id
_entity_poly.type
_entity_poly.pdbx_seq_one_letter_code
_entity_poly.pdbx_strand_id
1 'polypeptide(L)'
;MKEALDKIKAAEMRNEELQMELQKDLQEYSAQKEAELQLLQDGLKAKRQQASDTSEKIAATALQSEKEELLAVAKKEKATFTELYKECHEKVATFIIERVQQTYGS
;
A
#
# COMPACT_ATOMS: atom_id res chain seq x y z
N MET A 1 57.53 15.21 51.51
CA MET A 1 57.43 14.02 50.60
C MET A 1 56.22 13.15 50.90
N LYS A 2 56.00 12.73 52.15
CA LYS A 2 54.85 11.89 52.55
C LYS A 2 53.49 12.54 52.24
N GLU A 3 53.29 13.81 52.62
CA GLU A 3 52.07 14.57 52.28
C GLU A 3 51.83 14.76 50.78
N ALA A 4 52.89 14.79 49.96
CA ALA A 4 52.75 14.90 48.51
C ALA A 4 52.30 13.57 47.90
N LEU A 5 52.81 12.45 48.41
CA LEU A 5 52.39 11.10 48.00
C LEU A 5 50.93 10.82 48.43
N ASP A 6 50.52 11.25 49.62
CA ASP A 6 49.13 11.08 50.07
C ASP A 6 48.15 11.90 49.21
N LYS A 7 48.53 13.12 48.81
CA LYS A 7 47.75 13.94 47.87
C LYS A 7 47.66 13.33 46.48
N ILE A 8 48.75 12.75 45.96
CA ILE A 8 48.75 12.05 44.67
C ILE A 8 47.81 10.85 44.73
N LYS A 9 47.91 10.03 45.78
CA LYS A 9 47.06 8.85 45.95
C LYS A 9 45.56 9.21 46.05
N ALA A 10 45.23 10.30 46.74
CA ALA A 10 43.86 10.80 46.81
C ALA A 10 43.35 11.30 45.44
N ALA A 11 44.21 11.93 44.65
CA ALA A 11 43.86 12.37 43.30
C ALA A 11 43.68 11.18 42.33
N GLU A 12 44.51 10.14 42.45
CA GLU A 12 44.39 8.91 41.66
C GLU A 12 43.07 8.17 41.94
N MET A 13 42.71 7.96 43.21
CA MET A 13 41.42 7.34 43.57
C MET A 13 40.24 8.15 43.03
N ARG A 14 40.30 9.49 43.13
CA ARG A 14 39.25 10.36 42.59
C ARG A 14 39.16 10.29 41.07
N ASN A 15 40.28 10.16 40.38
CA ASN A 15 40.29 9.99 38.92
C ASN A 15 39.71 8.63 38.52
N GLU A 16 40.00 7.56 39.26
CA GLU A 16 39.42 6.24 39.03
C GLU A 16 37.89 6.25 39.23
N GLU A 17 37.41 6.90 40.30
CA GLU A 17 35.98 7.08 40.56
C GLU A 17 35.30 7.84 39.41
N LEU A 18 35.88 8.97 38.98
CA LEU A 18 35.34 9.76 37.86
C LEU A 18 35.36 8.98 36.54
N GLN A 19 36.38 8.14 36.31
CA GLN A 19 36.47 7.31 35.13
C GLN A 19 35.35 6.24 35.12
N MET A 20 35.10 5.61 36.26
CA MET A 20 34.00 4.64 36.41
C MET A 20 32.64 5.29 36.20
N GLU A 21 32.41 6.46 36.78
CA GLU A 21 31.17 7.23 36.62
C GLU A 21 30.95 7.61 35.15
N LEU A 22 31.97 8.14 34.48
CA LEU A 22 31.88 8.50 33.06
C LEU A 22 31.61 7.28 32.17
N GLN A 23 32.21 6.13 32.46
CA GLN A 23 31.95 4.89 31.71
C GLN A 23 30.49 4.45 31.87
N LYS A 24 29.94 4.55 33.08
CA LYS A 24 28.55 4.22 33.35
C LYS A 24 27.60 5.18 32.62
N ASP A 25 27.86 6.48 32.67
CA ASP A 25 27.06 7.50 31.99
C ASP A 25 27.05 7.28 30.46
N LEU A 26 28.21 6.94 29.88
CA LEU A 26 28.31 6.63 28.46
C LEU A 26 27.51 5.37 28.08
N GLN A 27 27.55 4.34 28.93
CA GLN A 27 26.76 3.13 28.71
C GLN A 27 25.26 3.43 28.77
N GLU A 28 24.80 4.15 29.78
CA GLU A 28 23.40 4.55 29.91
C GLU A 28 22.94 5.42 28.73
N TYR A 29 23.75 6.39 28.33
CA TYR A 29 23.46 7.23 27.17
C TYR A 29 23.37 6.41 25.88
N SER A 30 24.30 5.47 25.66
CA SER A 30 24.27 4.60 24.48
C SER A 30 23.00 3.73 24.45
N ALA A 31 22.63 3.12 25.57
CA ALA A 31 21.42 2.31 25.69
C ALA A 31 20.14 3.13 25.45
N GLN A 32 20.09 4.37 25.95
CA GLN A 32 18.98 5.29 25.67
C GLN A 32 18.88 5.60 24.17
N LYS A 33 20.01 5.86 23.50
CA LYS A 33 20.01 6.15 22.06
C LYS A 33 19.65 4.94 21.21
N GLU A 34 20.07 3.75 21.59
CA GLU A 34 19.64 2.52 20.93
C GLU A 34 18.13 2.30 21.07
N ALA A 35 17.57 2.55 22.27
CA ALA A 35 16.13 2.46 22.50
C ALA A 35 15.34 3.51 21.68
N GLU A 36 15.81 4.75 21.61
CA GLU A 36 15.22 5.80 20.77
C GLU A 36 15.24 5.41 19.28
N LEU A 37 16.36 4.85 18.80
CA LEU A 37 16.48 4.37 17.43
C LEU A 37 15.53 3.22 17.14
N GLN A 38 15.39 2.27 18.07
CA GLN A 38 14.47 1.15 17.92
C GLN A 38 13.02 1.62 17.84
N LEU A 39 12.61 2.54 18.73
CA LEU A 39 11.27 3.14 18.70
C LEU A 39 11.00 3.87 17.37
N LEU A 40 11.99 4.61 16.86
CA LEU A 40 11.88 5.29 15.58
C LEU A 40 11.72 4.29 14.43
N GLN A 41 12.52 3.23 14.40
CA GLN A 41 12.45 2.19 13.38
C GLN A 41 11.08 1.48 13.39
N ASP A 42 10.58 1.13 14.56
CA ASP A 42 9.30 0.45 14.69
C ASP A 42 8.13 1.38 14.32
N GLY A 43 8.22 2.66 14.67
CA GLY A 43 7.28 3.68 14.21
C GLY A 43 7.28 3.86 12.68
N LEU A 44 8.45 3.84 12.04
CA LEU A 44 8.56 3.92 10.57
C LEU A 44 8.03 2.65 9.88
N LYS A 45 8.26 1.47 10.45
CA LYS A 45 7.68 0.21 9.95
C LYS A 45 6.15 0.24 10.01
N ALA A 46 5.59 0.68 11.14
CA ALA A 46 4.13 0.79 11.31
C ALA A 46 3.52 1.78 10.29
N LYS A 47 4.13 2.96 10.10
CA LYS A 47 3.69 3.93 9.10
C LYS A 47 3.74 3.37 7.68
N ARG A 48 4.80 2.63 7.34
CA ARG A 48 4.94 1.98 6.03
C ARG A 48 3.84 0.94 5.80
N GLN A 49 3.57 0.10 6.80
CA GLN A 49 2.51 -0.90 6.71
C GLN A 49 1.15 -0.24 6.50
N GLN A 50 0.83 0.78 7.30
CA GLN A 50 -0.43 1.51 7.18
C GLN A 50 -0.60 2.16 5.80
N ALA A 51 0.47 2.74 5.24
CA ALA A 51 0.44 3.31 3.90
C ALA A 51 0.20 2.23 2.82
N SER A 52 0.84 1.07 2.95
CA SER A 52 0.63 -0.08 2.05
C SER A 52 -0.81 -0.56 2.10
N ASP A 53 -1.35 -0.82 3.29
CA ASP A 53 -2.72 -1.31 3.48
C ASP A 53 -3.75 -0.31 2.94
N THR A 54 -3.49 0.99 3.12
CA THR A 54 -4.35 2.05 2.59
C THR A 54 -4.33 2.08 1.06
N SER A 55 -3.13 1.98 0.47
CA SER A 55 -2.96 1.95 -0.99
C SER A 55 -3.64 0.71 -1.60
N GLU A 56 -3.49 -0.46 -0.98
CA GLU A 56 -4.13 -1.70 -1.43
C GLU A 56 -5.66 -1.60 -1.38
N LYS A 57 -6.23 -1.04 -0.31
CA LYS A 57 -7.68 -0.81 -0.21
C LYS A 57 -8.20 0.14 -1.29
N ILE A 58 -7.47 1.22 -1.56
CA ILE A 58 -7.83 2.17 -2.62
C ILE A 58 -7.80 1.47 -3.98
N ALA A 59 -6.73 0.74 -4.28
CA ALA A 59 -6.59 0.00 -5.54
C ALA A 59 -7.69 -1.06 -5.71
N ALA A 60 -8.00 -1.81 -4.65
CA ALA A 60 -9.07 -2.82 -4.68
C ALA A 60 -10.44 -2.20 -4.94
N THR A 61 -10.72 -1.04 -4.32
CA THR A 61 -11.97 -0.30 -4.53
C THR A 61 -12.06 0.21 -5.96
N ALA A 62 -10.99 0.83 -6.47
CA ALA A 62 -10.93 1.34 -7.84
C ALA A 62 -11.12 0.22 -8.87
N LEU A 63 -10.46 -0.93 -8.68
CA LEU A 63 -10.60 -2.10 -9.55
C LEU A 63 -12.03 -2.65 -9.55
N GLN A 64 -12.69 -2.69 -8.38
CA GLN A 64 -14.07 -3.14 -8.29
C GLN A 64 -15.03 -2.18 -9.01
N SER A 65 -14.84 -0.87 -8.86
CA SER A 65 -15.62 0.14 -9.58
C SER A 65 -15.42 0.03 -11.09
N GLU A 66 -14.17 -0.08 -11.56
CA GLU A 66 -13.86 -0.25 -13.00
C GLU A 66 -14.50 -1.53 -13.56
N LYS A 67 -14.46 -2.63 -12.81
CA LYS A 67 -15.13 -3.88 -13.20
C LYS A 67 -16.65 -3.69 -13.34
N GLU A 68 -17.28 -2.99 -12.41
CA GLU A 68 -18.73 -2.74 -12.45
C GLU A 68 -19.11 -1.85 -13.64
N GLU A 69 -18.31 -0.81 -13.92
CA GLU A 69 -18.48 0.05 -15.10
C GLU A 69 -18.35 -0.75 -16.40
N LEU A 70 -17.30 -1.56 -16.54
CA LEU A 70 -17.09 -2.41 -17.72
C LEU A 70 -18.23 -3.42 -17.92
N LEU A 71 -18.73 -4.02 -16.83
CA LEU A 71 -19.88 -4.91 -16.90
C LEU A 71 -21.16 -4.18 -17.31
N ALA A 72 -21.36 -2.94 -16.85
CA ALA A 72 -22.50 -2.12 -17.26
C ALA A 72 -22.42 -1.75 -18.75
N VAL A 73 -21.24 -1.35 -19.23
CA VAL A 73 -20.98 -1.08 -20.65
C VAL A 73 -21.24 -2.33 -21.50
N ALA A 74 -20.66 -3.47 -21.13
CA ALA A 74 -20.85 -4.72 -21.86
C ALA A 74 -22.33 -5.15 -21.93
N LYS A 75 -23.08 -4.97 -20.83
CA LYS A 75 -24.54 -5.23 -20.83
C LYS A 75 -25.29 -4.31 -21.79
N LYS A 76 -24.95 -3.02 -21.80
CA LYS A 76 -25.57 -2.04 -22.69
C LYS A 76 -25.25 -2.36 -24.16
N GLU A 77 -23.99 -2.63 -24.49
CA GLU A 77 -23.58 -3.01 -25.84
C GLU A 77 -24.28 -4.28 -26.32
N LYS A 78 -24.39 -5.29 -25.47
CA LYS A 78 -25.12 -6.52 -25.80
C LYS A 78 -26.60 -6.24 -26.08
N ALA A 79 -27.25 -5.38 -25.28
CA ALA A 79 -28.64 -5.00 -25.52
C ALA A 79 -28.80 -4.27 -26.86
N THR A 80 -27.97 -3.27 -27.13
CA THR A 80 -27.96 -2.53 -28.39
C THR A 80 -27.72 -3.44 -29.59
N PHE A 81 -26.75 -4.36 -29.50
CA PHE A 81 -26.48 -5.31 -30.57
C PHE A 81 -27.66 -6.26 -30.81
N THR A 82 -28.33 -6.70 -29.74
CA THR A 82 -29.51 -7.56 -29.84
C THR A 82 -30.68 -6.85 -30.51
N GLU A 83 -30.89 -5.57 -30.20
CA GLU A 83 -31.92 -4.74 -30.85
C GLU A 83 -31.62 -4.55 -32.34
N LEU A 84 -30.38 -4.14 -32.68
CA LEU A 84 -29.95 -3.99 -34.06
C LEU A 84 -30.08 -5.30 -34.86
N TYR A 85 -29.70 -6.42 -34.25
CA TYR A 85 -29.84 -7.73 -34.88
C TYR A 85 -31.30 -8.05 -35.20
N LYS A 86 -32.22 -7.84 -34.25
CA LYS A 86 -33.67 -8.07 -34.47
C LYS A 86 -34.21 -7.19 -35.58
N GLU A 87 -33.87 -5.90 -35.58
CA GLU A 87 -34.31 -4.96 -36.60
C GLU A 87 -33.81 -5.36 -38.00
N CYS A 88 -32.54 -5.73 -38.12
CA CYS A 88 -31.98 -6.23 -39.39
C CYS A 88 -32.62 -7.56 -39.81
N HIS A 89 -32.81 -8.48 -38.88
CA HIS A 89 -33.41 -9.78 -39.15
C HIS A 89 -34.85 -9.64 -39.67
N GLU A 90 -35.68 -8.80 -39.05
CA GLU A 90 -37.06 -8.55 -39.50
C GLU A 90 -37.12 -7.95 -40.91
N LYS A 91 -36.23 -6.98 -41.22
CA LYS A 91 -36.13 -6.39 -42.57
C LYS A 91 -35.72 -7.44 -43.60
N VAL A 92 -34.70 -8.25 -43.30
CA VAL A 92 -34.22 -9.29 -44.22
C VAL A 92 -35.26 -10.39 -44.40
N ALA A 93 -35.91 -10.83 -43.32
CA ALA A 93 -36.96 -11.85 -43.39
C ALA A 93 -38.14 -11.37 -44.25
N THR A 94 -38.60 -10.12 -44.05
CA THR A 94 -39.66 -9.51 -44.87
C THR A 94 -39.26 -9.47 -46.34
N PHE A 95 -38.04 -8.99 -46.64
CA PHE A 95 -37.52 -8.95 -48.00
C PHE A 95 -37.46 -10.32 -48.66
N ILE A 96 -37.04 -11.35 -47.93
CA ILE A 96 -37.00 -12.74 -48.44
C ILE A 96 -38.42 -13.23 -48.72
N ILE A 97 -39.37 -13.01 -47.82
CA ILE A 97 -40.77 -13.42 -47.98
C ILE A 97 -41.39 -12.75 -49.22
N GLU A 98 -41.23 -11.43 -49.36
CA GLU A 98 -41.70 -10.68 -50.52
C GLU A 98 -41.10 -11.24 -51.82
N ARG A 99 -39.79 -11.53 -51.82
CA ARG A 99 -39.12 -12.10 -52.98
C ARG A 99 -39.62 -13.50 -53.32
N VAL A 100 -39.87 -14.35 -52.32
CA VAL A 100 -40.43 -15.69 -52.52
C VAL A 100 -41.84 -15.62 -53.08
N GLN A 101 -42.70 -14.73 -52.55
CA GLN A 101 -44.05 -14.51 -53.07
C GLN A 101 -44.02 -14.03 -54.53
N GLN A 102 -43.14 -13.09 -54.87
CA GLN A 102 -42.97 -12.64 -56.26
C GLN A 102 -42.47 -13.75 -57.20
N THR A 103 -41.64 -14.66 -56.70
CA THR A 103 -40.98 -15.68 -57.54
C THR A 103 -41.81 -16.96 -57.69
N TYR A 104 -42.56 -17.35 -56.65
CA TYR A 104 -43.23 -18.65 -56.56
C TYR A 104 -44.71 -18.55 -56.15
N GLY A 105 -45.20 -17.37 -55.76
CA GLY A 105 -46.59 -17.14 -55.38
C GLY A 105 -47.46 -16.92 -56.60
N SER A 106 -47.94 -18.03 -57.17
CA SER A 106 -49.07 -18.06 -58.11
C SER A 106 -50.23 -18.82 -57.49
#